data_AF-A0A7C7YUH7-F1
#
_entry.id   AF-A0A7C7YUH7-F1
#
_cell.length_a   1.000
_cell.length_b   1.000
_cell.length_c   1.000
_cell.angle_alpha   90.00
_cell.angle_beta   90.00
_cell.angle_gamma   90.00
#
_symmetry.space_group_name_H-M   'P 1'
#
loop_
_entity.id
_entity.type
_entity.pdbx_description
1 polymer ?
#
loop_
_entity_poly.entity_id
_entity_poly.type
_entity_poly.pdbx_seq_one_letter_code
_entity_poly.pdbx_strand_id
1 'polypeptide(L)'
;MSTRPPGRSSSTRGSACSSFRAGITRPTRGRFRLGSLLDMVRKCADKVYSSSSPPPMTQALTLRTADGFRDEDVRALLETSFGRVDAEARLLEELGRNDPASDPGLALVAESEGAAVGFALFSPREFLIRGQRLPLAIVAPLAVMPAEQRSGVARFLLMTGRAALTDRGILGAVTLGAPELFSQFGYGSAFDMHLVRVPTEYLPTDGNTDSWRALNSADLDRLCQLQEESYGCISGTELRRPCALDWEGCAEGSFTLVHGAAGEPNAYLRFRRRNELEITECGAQDPAGVGAILALMSRLAREHASTRVIVNLAPPHPVALALYHRGAMIERCNFGGAALLAIFDWSALFEALRGWWAPVLECHGARGINLLIEGQSHILGETDGKTPQLWIPAGWGPSLICGQRSAHDLLFEPAVVKHSRLEGCGTELVQALFTRCDSLWTWGPAFELVDG
;
A
#
# COMPACT_ATOMS: atom_id res chain seq x y z
N MET A 1 -60.96 -31.77 -50.13
CA MET A 1 -60.29 -32.02 -48.83
C MET A 1 -58.80 -32.11 -49.06
N SER A 2 -58.04 -31.38 -48.24
CA SER A 2 -56.57 -31.31 -48.13
C SER A 2 -55.78 -30.67 -49.28
N THR A 3 -55.57 -29.37 -49.13
CA THR A 3 -54.65 -28.52 -49.90
C THR A 3 -53.29 -28.44 -49.21
N ARG A 4 -52.21 -28.70 -49.94
CA ARG A 4 -50.85 -28.23 -49.63
C ARG A 4 -50.37 -27.33 -50.78
N PRO A 5 -49.86 -26.13 -50.50
CA PRO A 5 -48.98 -25.43 -51.43
C PRO A 5 -47.52 -25.36 -50.90
N PRO A 6 -46.53 -25.22 -51.79
CA PRO A 6 -45.11 -25.21 -51.43
C PRO A 6 -44.54 -23.79 -51.24
N GLY A 7 -43.51 -23.74 -50.39
CA GLY A 7 -42.24 -23.03 -50.60
C GLY A 7 -42.24 -21.53 -50.87
N ARG A 8 -41.90 -20.74 -49.83
CA ARG A 8 -41.29 -19.41 -49.99
C ARG A 8 -39.89 -19.37 -49.39
N SER A 9 -39.01 -18.71 -50.12
CA SER A 9 -37.61 -18.38 -49.86
C SER A 9 -37.43 -17.13 -48.97
N SER A 10 -36.18 -16.96 -48.46
CA SER A 10 -35.52 -15.80 -47.82
C SER A 10 -35.38 -15.95 -46.30
N SER A 11 -34.26 -15.70 -45.61
CA SER A 11 -32.93 -15.19 -45.96
C SER A 11 -31.96 -15.49 -44.77
N THR A 12 -30.71 -15.75 -45.11
CA THR A 12 -29.43 -15.71 -44.36
C THR A 12 -29.33 -14.51 -43.37
N ARG A 13 -28.67 -14.51 -42.19
CA ARG A 13 -27.45 -15.12 -41.61
C ARG A 13 -27.53 -15.08 -40.07
N GLY A 14 -26.81 -15.98 -39.37
CA GLY A 14 -26.35 -15.74 -37.99
C GLY A 14 -26.23 -16.99 -37.11
N SER A 15 -25.17 -17.79 -37.27
CA SER A 15 -24.72 -18.76 -36.26
C SER A 15 -23.32 -19.27 -36.60
N ALA A 16 -22.38 -19.10 -35.68
CA ALA A 16 -21.24 -20.01 -35.50
C ALA A 16 -20.63 -19.79 -34.11
N CYS A 17 -21.09 -20.63 -33.19
CA CYS A 17 -20.46 -20.91 -31.91
C CYS A 17 -19.21 -21.76 -32.18
N SER A 18 -18.03 -21.34 -31.73
CA SER A 18 -16.79 -22.12 -31.82
C SER A 18 -16.23 -22.41 -30.44
N SER A 19 -16.21 -23.70 -30.13
CA SER A 19 -15.62 -24.36 -28.98
C SER A 19 -14.10 -24.32 -28.99
N PHE A 20 -13.47 -24.12 -27.83
CA PHE A 20 -12.05 -24.39 -27.60
C PHE A 20 -11.89 -25.42 -26.49
N ARG A 21 -11.39 -26.61 -26.84
CA ARG A 21 -10.89 -27.64 -25.93
C ARG A 21 -9.37 -27.73 -26.14
N ALA A 22 -8.58 -27.60 -25.08
CA ALA A 22 -7.18 -28.04 -25.08
C ALA A 22 -6.87 -28.77 -23.76
N GLY A 23 -6.09 -29.84 -23.89
CA GLY A 23 -5.94 -30.94 -22.91
C GLY A 23 -5.15 -30.61 -21.64
N ILE A 24 -5.47 -31.34 -20.58
CA ILE A 24 -4.92 -31.21 -19.22
C ILE A 24 -4.02 -32.42 -18.93
N THR A 25 -2.75 -32.17 -18.64
CA THR A 25 -1.91 -33.06 -17.83
C THR A 25 -1.86 -32.50 -16.40
N ARG A 26 -2.23 -33.33 -15.41
CA ARG A 26 -2.30 -32.96 -13.98
C ARG A 26 -0.90 -32.72 -13.40
N PRO A 27 -0.64 -31.62 -12.67
CA PRO A 27 0.47 -31.56 -11.74
C PRO A 27 0.08 -32.11 -10.36
N THR A 28 1.05 -32.78 -9.75
CA THR A 28 1.03 -33.42 -8.44
C THR A 28 0.98 -32.41 -7.28
N ARG A 29 0.38 -32.83 -6.16
CA ARG A 29 0.28 -32.10 -4.89
C ARG A 29 1.67 -31.66 -4.39
N GLY A 30 1.96 -30.36 -4.47
CA GLY A 30 3.08 -29.69 -3.80
C GLY A 30 2.58 -28.68 -2.77
N ARG A 31 3.12 -28.71 -1.55
CA ARG A 31 2.90 -27.67 -0.52
C ARG A 31 3.42 -26.32 -1.05
N PHE A 32 2.55 -25.31 -1.16
CA PHE A 32 2.92 -23.98 -1.66
C PHE A 32 3.52 -23.09 -0.56
N ARG A 33 4.65 -22.44 -0.88
CA ARG A 33 5.26 -21.35 -0.10
C ARG A 33 4.82 -20.00 -0.68
N LEU A 34 4.70 -19.01 0.21
CA LEU A 34 4.40 -17.60 -0.04
C LEU A 34 5.55 -16.89 -0.82
N GLY A 35 5.82 -17.33 -2.06
CA GLY A 35 7.15 -17.23 -2.69
C GLY A 35 7.44 -16.08 -3.66
N SER A 36 6.63 -15.01 -3.78
CA SER A 36 7.03 -13.85 -4.60
C SER A 36 7.46 -12.67 -3.74
N LEU A 37 6.59 -12.22 -2.82
CA LEU A 37 6.84 -11.03 -2.02
C LEU A 37 7.75 -11.26 -0.82
N LEU A 38 7.53 -12.34 -0.05
CA LEU A 38 8.45 -12.72 1.02
C LEU A 38 9.79 -13.20 0.46
N ASP A 39 9.83 -13.72 -0.77
CA ASP A 39 11.08 -14.04 -1.45
C ASP A 39 11.77 -12.78 -2.01
N MET A 40 11.02 -11.72 -2.36
CA MET A 40 11.58 -10.39 -2.67
C MET A 40 12.19 -9.74 -1.42
N VAL A 41 11.44 -9.72 -0.30
CA VAL A 41 11.92 -9.23 1.00
C VAL A 41 13.09 -10.09 1.51
N ARG A 42 13.04 -11.43 1.36
CA ARG A 42 14.17 -12.32 1.70
C ARG A 42 15.38 -12.15 0.81
N LYS A 43 15.23 -11.99 -0.51
CA LYS A 43 16.37 -11.74 -1.40
C LYS A 43 17.07 -10.42 -1.09
N CYS A 44 16.32 -9.40 -0.64
CA CYS A 44 16.89 -8.16 -0.11
C CYS A 44 17.54 -8.36 1.27
N ALA A 45 17.00 -9.23 2.13
CA ALA A 45 17.53 -9.50 3.47
C ALA A 45 18.76 -10.44 3.50
N ASP A 46 18.90 -11.36 2.52
CA ASP A 46 19.97 -12.38 2.49
C ASP A 46 21.36 -11.82 2.14
N LYS A 47 21.45 -10.52 1.84
CA LYS A 47 22.71 -9.79 1.77
C LYS A 47 22.61 -8.60 2.72
N VAL A 48 23.14 -8.70 3.95
CA VAL A 48 23.96 -7.67 4.66
C VAL A 48 23.90 -7.73 6.20
N TYR A 49 25.09 -7.97 6.78
CA TYR A 49 25.73 -7.42 7.99
C TYR A 49 25.41 -7.82 9.44
N SER A 50 26.55 -8.02 10.10
CA SER A 50 26.84 -7.80 11.52
C SER A 50 27.72 -6.53 11.65
N SER A 51 27.49 -5.79 12.73
CA SER A 51 28.33 -4.75 13.37
C SER A 51 28.02 -3.26 13.14
N SER A 52 28.24 -2.54 14.24
CA SER A 52 27.79 -1.21 14.61
C SER A 52 28.90 -0.16 14.44
N SER A 53 28.87 0.56 13.31
CA SER A 53 29.25 1.98 13.10
C SER A 53 29.41 2.22 11.59
N PRO A 54 28.86 3.31 11.03
CA PRO A 54 28.86 3.51 9.58
C PRO A 54 30.27 3.89 9.07
N PRO A 55 30.72 3.33 7.93
CA PRO A 55 31.96 3.76 7.30
C PRO A 55 31.85 5.22 6.79
N PRO A 56 32.95 5.99 6.81
CA PRO A 56 32.96 7.35 6.27
C PRO A 56 32.72 7.37 4.76
N MET A 57 32.08 8.44 4.26
CA MET A 57 31.90 8.69 2.82
C MET A 57 33.26 8.63 2.12
N THR A 58 33.40 7.70 1.19
CA THR A 58 34.70 7.37 0.59
C THR A 58 34.92 8.05 -0.78
N GLN A 59 33.88 8.68 -1.35
CA GLN A 59 33.91 9.27 -2.69
C GLN A 59 33.11 10.58 -2.78
N ALA A 60 33.49 11.47 -3.69
CA ALA A 60 32.74 12.67 -4.02
C ALA A 60 31.52 12.31 -4.88
N LEU A 61 30.32 12.61 -4.38
CA LEU A 61 29.06 12.39 -5.09
C LEU A 61 28.49 13.73 -5.56
N THR A 62 27.99 13.76 -6.79
CA THR A 62 27.16 14.83 -7.32
C THR A 62 25.72 14.37 -7.47
N LEU A 63 24.79 15.31 -7.45
CA LEU A 63 23.37 15.05 -7.65
C LEU A 63 22.93 15.61 -9.00
N ARG A 64 22.20 14.81 -9.77
CA ARG A 64 21.31 15.32 -10.80
C ARG A 64 19.91 14.74 -10.62
N THR A 65 18.95 15.36 -11.30
CA THR A 65 17.61 14.79 -11.45
C THR A 65 17.57 13.96 -12.73
N ALA A 66 16.79 12.88 -12.72
CA ALA A 66 16.48 12.12 -13.93
C ALA A 66 15.37 12.83 -14.72
N ASP A 67 15.47 12.83 -16.05
CA ASP A 67 14.37 13.21 -16.94
C ASP A 67 13.51 11.98 -17.24
N GLY A 68 12.78 11.54 -16.20
CA GLY A 68 11.92 10.36 -16.25
C GLY A 68 12.68 9.11 -16.71
N PHE A 69 12.20 8.48 -17.78
CA PHE A 69 12.66 7.18 -18.31
C PHE A 69 13.65 7.31 -19.49
N ARG A 70 14.07 8.53 -19.86
CA ARG A 70 14.95 8.75 -21.03
C ARG A 70 16.44 8.53 -20.71
N ASP A 71 16.76 8.40 -19.44
CA ASP A 71 18.10 8.17 -18.93
C ASP A 71 18.50 6.69 -19.08
N GLU A 72 19.20 6.37 -20.17
CA GLU A 72 19.69 5.01 -20.44
C GLU A 72 20.64 4.48 -19.37
N ASP A 73 21.41 5.37 -18.74
CA ASP A 73 22.29 5.07 -17.62
C ASP A 73 21.51 4.68 -16.36
N VAL A 74 20.38 5.36 -16.08
CA VAL A 74 19.47 5.00 -14.98
C VAL A 74 18.82 3.65 -15.25
N ARG A 75 18.36 3.38 -16.48
CA ARG A 75 17.80 2.08 -16.86
C ARG A 75 18.81 0.95 -16.63
N ALA A 76 20.05 1.12 -17.11
CA ALA A 76 21.11 0.14 -16.92
C ALA A 76 21.46 -0.10 -15.45
N LEU A 77 21.45 0.97 -14.63
CA LEU A 77 21.66 0.90 -13.19
C LEU A 77 20.56 0.08 -12.50
N LEU A 78 19.29 0.34 -12.83
CA LEU A 78 18.14 -0.39 -12.26
C LEU A 78 18.20 -1.88 -12.60
N GLU A 79 18.43 -2.21 -13.87
CA GLU A 79 18.58 -3.61 -14.32
C GLU A 79 19.71 -4.32 -13.59
N THR A 80 20.87 -3.66 -13.44
CA THR A 80 22.03 -4.20 -12.73
C THR A 80 21.75 -4.41 -11.24
N SER A 81 20.99 -3.50 -10.62
CA SER A 81 20.72 -3.51 -9.17
C SER A 81 19.67 -4.54 -8.77
N PHE A 82 18.59 -4.67 -9.55
CA PHE A 82 17.47 -5.58 -9.24
C PHE A 82 17.56 -6.94 -9.92
N GLY A 83 18.39 -7.08 -10.97
CA GLY A 83 18.53 -8.31 -11.74
C GLY A 83 17.25 -8.69 -12.49
N ARG A 84 16.36 -7.72 -12.74
CA ARG A 84 15.14 -7.84 -13.53
C ARG A 84 15.28 -6.93 -14.73
N VAL A 85 14.86 -7.43 -15.88
CA VAL A 85 14.85 -6.64 -17.12
C VAL A 85 13.56 -5.82 -17.15
N ASP A 86 13.67 -4.52 -17.40
CA ASP A 86 12.59 -3.56 -17.65
C ASP A 86 11.54 -3.31 -16.55
N ALA A 87 11.43 -4.08 -15.47
CA ALA A 87 10.33 -3.91 -14.50
C ALA A 87 10.34 -2.53 -13.83
N GLU A 88 11.45 -2.15 -13.21
CA GLU A 88 11.61 -0.85 -12.56
C GLU A 88 11.68 0.29 -13.59
N ALA A 89 12.22 0.03 -14.78
CA ALA A 89 12.25 1.03 -15.86
C ALA A 89 10.84 1.37 -16.38
N ARG A 90 9.97 0.36 -16.54
CA ARG A 90 8.56 0.54 -16.89
C ARG A 90 7.80 1.31 -15.82
N LEU A 91 8.08 1.05 -14.54
CA LEU A 91 7.53 1.85 -13.44
C LEU A 91 7.87 3.33 -13.63
N LEU A 92 9.15 3.65 -13.87
CA LEU A 92 9.58 5.03 -14.11
C LEU A 92 8.89 5.66 -15.32
N GLU A 93 8.74 4.89 -16.41
CA GLU A 93 8.08 5.34 -17.64
C GLU A 93 6.61 5.66 -17.41
N GLU A 94 5.91 4.75 -16.74
CA GLU A 94 4.47 4.86 -16.51
C GLU A 94 4.16 5.99 -15.52
N LEU A 95 4.88 6.05 -14.39
CA LEU A 95 4.73 7.15 -13.43
C LEU A 95 5.14 8.49 -14.07
N GLY A 96 6.27 8.52 -14.79
CA GLY A 96 6.78 9.72 -15.45
C GLY A 96 5.77 10.35 -16.42
N ARG A 97 5.03 9.52 -17.16
CA ARG A 97 4.08 10.00 -18.18
C ARG A 97 2.66 10.21 -17.65
N ASN A 98 2.20 9.30 -16.80
CA ASN A 98 0.77 9.17 -16.49
C ASN A 98 0.44 9.54 -15.05
N ASP A 99 1.45 9.78 -14.19
CA ASP A 99 1.22 10.27 -12.83
C ASP A 99 1.06 11.80 -12.83
N PRO A 100 -0.12 12.35 -12.49
CA PRO A 100 -0.31 13.80 -12.44
C PRO A 100 0.49 14.48 -11.31
N ALA A 101 1.01 13.72 -10.34
CA ALA A 101 1.91 14.22 -9.30
C ALA A 101 3.38 13.88 -9.56
N SER A 102 3.72 13.41 -10.77
CA SER A 102 5.10 13.19 -11.16
C SER A 102 5.90 14.49 -11.03
N ASP A 103 7.04 14.41 -10.34
CA ASP A 103 7.95 15.53 -10.14
C ASP A 103 9.37 15.07 -10.49
N PRO A 104 9.96 15.57 -11.60
CA PRO A 104 11.33 15.23 -11.98
C PRO A 104 12.36 15.59 -10.89
N GLY A 105 12.08 16.61 -10.07
CA GLY A 105 12.89 16.99 -8.92
C GLY A 105 12.89 15.97 -7.77
N LEU A 106 12.09 14.91 -7.89
CA LEU A 106 12.00 13.79 -6.95
C LEU A 106 12.49 12.46 -7.56
N ALA A 107 13.04 12.48 -8.78
CA ALA A 107 13.76 11.37 -9.37
C ALA A 107 15.27 11.65 -9.29
N LEU A 108 15.92 11.17 -8.24
CA LEU A 108 17.29 11.56 -7.88
C LEU A 108 18.33 10.55 -8.40
N VAL A 109 19.35 11.06 -9.08
CA VAL A 109 20.52 10.29 -9.54
C VAL A 109 21.74 10.75 -8.74
N ALA A 110 22.42 9.80 -8.11
CA ALA A 110 23.72 10.01 -7.52
C ALA A 110 24.79 9.65 -8.55
N GLU A 111 25.72 10.57 -8.80
CA GLU A 111 26.80 10.40 -9.76
C GLU A 111 28.15 10.40 -9.06
N SER A 112 29.08 9.58 -9.56
CA SER A 112 30.48 9.67 -9.21
C SER A 112 31.36 9.57 -10.45
N GLU A 113 32.33 10.47 -10.55
CA GLU A 113 33.21 10.59 -11.73
C GLU A 113 32.42 10.69 -13.06
N GLY A 114 31.21 11.28 -13.01
CA GLY A 114 30.32 11.43 -14.17
C GLY A 114 29.51 10.19 -14.55
N ALA A 115 29.55 9.11 -13.76
CA ALA A 115 28.73 7.91 -13.95
C ALA A 115 27.61 7.83 -12.92
N ALA A 116 26.41 7.40 -13.33
CA ALA A 116 25.31 7.11 -12.42
C ALA A 116 25.65 5.90 -11.53
N VAL A 117 25.71 6.11 -10.21
CA VAL A 117 26.07 5.11 -9.20
C VAL A 117 24.92 4.76 -8.25
N GLY A 118 23.88 5.60 -8.18
CA GLY A 118 22.65 5.30 -7.48
C GLY A 118 21.46 6.07 -8.02
N PHE A 119 20.26 5.57 -7.73
CA PHE A 119 18.99 6.18 -8.12
C PHE A 119 17.95 6.04 -7.00
N ALA A 120 17.12 7.06 -6.80
CA ALA A 120 15.96 7.00 -5.91
C ALA A 120 14.78 7.80 -6.49
N LEU A 121 13.62 7.16 -6.60
CA LEU A 121 12.36 7.81 -6.96
C LEU A 121 11.49 8.02 -5.72
N PHE A 122 11.02 9.24 -5.53
CA PHE A 122 10.02 9.61 -4.52
C PHE A 122 8.73 10.05 -5.23
N SER A 123 7.65 9.31 -5.01
CA SER A 123 6.35 9.57 -5.65
C SER A 123 5.37 10.15 -4.62
N PRO A 124 5.03 11.45 -4.66
CA PRO A 124 4.06 12.06 -3.75
C PRO A 124 2.69 11.39 -3.84
N ARG A 125 2.08 11.11 -2.68
CA ARG A 125 0.76 10.48 -2.54
C ARG A 125 0.06 11.00 -1.29
N GLU A 126 -1.26 10.84 -1.23
CA GLU A 126 -2.04 11.08 -0.01
C GLU A 126 -2.36 9.75 0.69
N PHE A 127 -2.20 9.72 2.01
CA PHE A 127 -2.55 8.56 2.83
C PHE A 127 -3.52 8.94 3.94
N LEU A 128 -4.45 8.03 4.24
CA LEU A 128 -5.25 8.12 5.46
C LEU A 128 -4.45 7.56 6.63
N ILE A 129 -4.31 8.36 7.69
CA ILE A 129 -3.74 7.95 8.98
C ILE A 129 -4.66 8.48 10.07
N ARG A 130 -5.20 7.58 10.91
CA ARG A 130 -6.19 7.94 11.95
C ARG A 130 -7.37 8.77 11.40
N GLY A 131 -7.81 8.44 10.18
CA GLY A 131 -8.90 9.13 9.48
C GLY A 131 -8.56 10.53 8.94
N GLN A 132 -7.30 10.96 9.03
CA GLN A 132 -6.83 12.23 8.48
C GLN A 132 -6.01 11.99 7.22
N ARG A 133 -6.11 12.90 6.24
CA ARG A 133 -5.32 12.86 5.01
C ARG A 133 -3.95 13.46 5.25
N LEU A 134 -2.89 12.73 4.92
CA LEU A 134 -1.51 13.18 5.06
C LEU A 134 -0.77 13.12 3.72
N PRO A 135 -0.06 14.19 3.33
CA PRO A 135 0.84 14.15 2.19
C PRO A 135 2.11 13.37 2.59
N LEU A 136 2.30 12.20 1.96
CA LEU A 136 3.50 11.37 2.08
C LEU A 136 4.09 11.13 0.69
N ALA A 137 5.20 10.41 0.60
CA ALA A 137 5.72 9.91 -0.67
C ALA A 137 6.01 8.41 -0.60
N ILE A 138 5.86 7.69 -1.71
CA ILE A 138 6.36 6.33 -1.85
C ILE A 138 7.80 6.40 -2.34
N VAL A 139 8.72 5.68 -1.67
CA VAL A 139 10.10 5.50 -2.11
C VAL A 139 10.24 4.16 -2.82
N ALA A 140 10.25 4.18 -4.14
CA ALA A 140 10.51 3.03 -5.00
C ALA A 140 10.73 3.46 -6.46
N PRO A 141 11.77 2.97 -7.15
CA PRO A 141 12.86 2.15 -6.62
C PRO A 141 13.92 2.99 -5.86
N LEU A 142 14.64 2.35 -4.95
CA LEU A 142 15.93 2.81 -4.44
C LEU A 142 17.00 1.81 -4.88
N ALA A 143 17.97 2.27 -5.66
CA ALA A 143 18.98 1.43 -6.30
C ALA A 143 20.38 2.01 -6.11
N VAL A 144 21.35 1.13 -5.90
CA VAL A 144 22.77 1.46 -5.81
C VAL A 144 23.53 0.40 -6.55
N MET A 145 24.45 0.82 -7.43
CA MET A 145 25.32 -0.08 -8.17
C MET A 145 26.01 -1.06 -7.20
N PRO A 146 26.06 -2.38 -7.48
CA PRO A 146 26.63 -3.35 -6.56
C PRO A 146 28.05 -3.04 -6.06
N ALA A 147 28.88 -2.45 -6.94
CA ALA A 147 30.26 -2.02 -6.60
C ALA A 147 30.30 -0.81 -5.64
N GLU A 148 29.22 -0.03 -5.61
CA GLU A 148 29.09 1.23 -4.85
C GLU A 148 28.23 1.04 -3.59
N GLN A 149 27.93 -0.20 -3.22
CA GLN A 149 27.26 -0.49 -1.96
C GLN A 149 28.19 -0.23 -0.79
N ARG A 150 27.63 0.22 0.33
CA ARG A 150 28.36 0.55 1.58
C ARG A 150 29.31 1.76 1.44
N SER A 151 29.26 2.53 0.35
CA SER A 151 30.05 3.77 0.17
C SER A 151 29.31 5.06 0.58
N GLY A 152 28.03 4.94 0.97
CA GLY A 152 27.19 6.07 1.41
C GLY A 152 26.19 6.58 0.37
N VAL A 153 26.14 6.01 -0.84
CA VAL A 153 25.23 6.44 -1.92
C VAL A 153 23.75 6.43 -1.51
N ALA A 154 23.27 5.34 -0.89
CA ALA A 154 21.88 5.27 -0.42
C ALA A 154 21.54 6.36 0.61
N ARG A 155 22.49 6.66 1.52
CA ARG A 155 22.34 7.74 2.50
C ARG A 155 22.25 9.09 1.81
N PHE A 156 23.13 9.34 0.84
CA PHE A 156 23.13 10.57 0.06
C PHE A 156 21.77 10.79 -0.62
N LEU A 157 21.25 9.77 -1.31
CA LEU A 157 19.96 9.82 -1.98
C LEU A 157 18.79 10.03 -1.01
N LEU A 158 18.71 9.24 0.07
CA LEU A 158 17.61 9.33 1.03
C LEU A 158 17.60 10.65 1.81
N MET A 159 18.77 11.17 2.21
CA MET A 159 18.84 12.45 2.92
C MET A 159 18.51 13.63 1.99
N THR A 160 18.97 13.56 0.73
CA THR A 160 18.64 14.57 -0.28
C THR A 160 17.15 14.55 -0.63
N GLY A 161 16.58 13.35 -0.84
CA GLY A 161 15.15 13.18 -1.09
C GLY A 161 14.29 13.63 0.08
N ARG A 162 14.69 13.34 1.32
CA ARG A 162 14.03 13.88 2.52
C ARG A 162 13.97 15.41 2.49
N ALA A 163 15.09 16.08 2.22
CA ALA A 163 15.10 17.54 2.13
C ALA A 163 14.16 18.04 1.02
N ALA A 164 14.23 17.45 -0.18
CA ALA A 164 13.36 17.80 -1.30
C ALA A 164 11.86 17.58 -1.01
N LEU A 165 11.52 16.55 -0.24
CA LEU A 165 10.15 16.28 0.21
C LEU A 165 9.69 17.27 1.28
N THR A 166 10.53 17.57 2.28
CA THR A 166 10.24 18.59 3.29
C THR A 166 9.98 19.96 2.64
N ASP A 167 10.78 20.35 1.64
CA ASP A 167 10.60 21.61 0.89
C ASP A 167 9.26 21.69 0.16
N ARG A 168 8.62 20.53 -0.12
CA ARG A 168 7.30 20.41 -0.75
C ARG A 168 6.15 20.27 0.27
N GLY A 169 6.44 20.35 1.56
CA GLY A 169 5.46 20.13 2.63
C GLY A 169 5.02 18.66 2.78
N ILE A 170 5.77 17.71 2.22
CA ILE A 170 5.51 16.28 2.36
C ILE A 170 6.08 15.81 3.70
N LEU A 171 5.22 15.20 4.52
CA LEU A 171 5.50 14.97 5.95
C LEU A 171 6.34 13.74 6.24
N GLY A 172 6.49 12.85 5.26
CA GLY A 172 7.17 11.58 5.43
C GLY A 172 7.20 10.75 4.16
N ALA A 173 7.77 9.56 4.27
CA ALA A 173 7.86 8.64 3.15
C ALA A 173 7.65 7.18 3.56
N VAL A 174 6.99 6.44 2.69
CA VAL A 174 6.59 5.04 2.83
C VAL A 174 7.43 4.19 1.89
N THR A 175 7.86 3.01 2.32
CA THR A 175 8.58 2.06 1.45
C THR A 175 8.36 0.62 1.88
N LEU A 176 8.59 -0.31 0.96
CA LEU A 176 8.67 -1.74 1.23
C LEU A 176 10.13 -2.18 1.08
N GLY A 177 10.81 -2.50 2.18
CA GLY A 177 12.24 -2.75 2.16
C GLY A 177 12.80 -3.36 3.43
N ALA A 178 14.12 -3.59 3.46
CA ALA A 178 14.80 -4.22 4.60
C ALA A 178 14.81 -3.30 5.84
N PRO A 179 14.19 -3.69 6.97
CA PRO A 179 14.13 -2.84 8.17
C PRO A 179 15.51 -2.45 8.72
N GLU A 180 16.50 -3.34 8.62
CA GLU A 180 17.86 -3.14 9.13
C GLU A 180 18.60 -2.03 8.36
N LEU A 181 18.30 -1.89 7.07
CA LEU A 181 18.83 -0.82 6.21
C LEU A 181 18.13 0.50 6.51
N PHE A 182 16.80 0.49 6.46
CA PHE A 182 16.00 1.71 6.47
C PHE A 182 15.87 2.35 7.86
N SER A 183 15.98 1.57 8.93
CA SER A 183 15.95 2.08 10.32
C SER A 183 17.02 3.12 10.61
N GLN A 184 18.17 3.04 9.92
CA GLN A 184 19.27 4.02 10.03
C GLN A 184 18.90 5.40 9.45
N PHE A 185 17.81 5.48 8.67
CA PHE A 185 17.30 6.68 8.04
C PHE A 185 15.97 7.15 8.66
N GLY A 186 15.62 6.65 9.86
CA GLY A 186 14.43 7.06 10.60
C GLY A 186 13.13 6.36 10.16
N TYR A 187 13.24 5.29 9.38
CA TYR A 187 12.09 4.46 9.02
C TYR A 187 11.77 3.46 10.12
N GLY A 188 10.50 3.32 10.46
CA GLY A 188 9.99 2.27 11.35
C GLY A 188 8.90 1.47 10.67
N SER A 189 8.69 0.23 11.12
CA SER A 189 7.53 -0.58 10.71
C SER A 189 6.25 0.21 10.99
N ALA A 190 5.28 0.16 10.06
CA ALA A 190 4.10 1.00 10.15
C ALA A 190 2.80 0.31 9.71
N PHE A 191 2.87 -0.61 8.75
CA PHE A 191 1.67 -1.18 8.12
C PHE A 191 1.65 -2.71 8.15
N ASP A 192 0.45 -3.26 8.23
CA ASP A 192 0.17 -4.69 8.14
C ASP A 192 -0.53 -5.02 6.82
N MET A 193 -0.35 -6.23 6.32
CA MET A 193 -1.14 -6.83 5.26
C MET A 193 -2.13 -7.83 5.87
N HIS A 194 -3.37 -7.80 5.39
CA HIS A 194 -4.46 -8.61 5.89
C HIS A 194 -4.98 -9.49 4.75
N LEU A 195 -4.62 -10.76 4.78
CA LEU A 195 -4.98 -11.74 3.75
C LEU A 195 -6.15 -12.58 4.23
N VAL A 196 -7.25 -12.53 3.50
CA VAL A 196 -8.38 -13.44 3.69
C VAL A 196 -8.29 -14.52 2.62
N ARG A 197 -8.09 -15.77 3.05
CA ARG A 197 -8.17 -16.93 2.16
C ARG A 197 -9.61 -17.41 2.20
N VAL A 198 -10.36 -17.13 1.14
CA VAL A 198 -11.80 -17.41 1.06
C VAL A 198 -12.02 -18.69 0.27
N PRO A 199 -12.37 -19.82 0.90
CA PRO A 199 -12.86 -20.99 0.18
C PRO A 199 -14.11 -20.62 -0.63
N THR A 200 -14.22 -21.14 -1.85
CA THR A 200 -15.34 -20.77 -2.74
C THR A 200 -16.71 -21.14 -2.17
N GLU A 201 -16.79 -22.12 -1.29
CA GLU A 201 -18.02 -22.49 -0.58
C GLU A 201 -18.53 -21.41 0.39
N TYR A 202 -17.69 -20.43 0.77
CA TYR A 202 -18.11 -19.30 1.60
C TYR A 202 -18.68 -18.16 0.76
N LEU A 203 -18.47 -18.18 -0.56
CA LEU A 203 -19.05 -17.20 -1.47
C LEU A 203 -20.49 -17.61 -1.84
N PRO A 204 -21.36 -16.65 -2.19
CA PRO A 204 -22.73 -16.97 -2.59
C PRO A 204 -22.76 -17.87 -3.83
N THR A 205 -23.68 -18.83 -3.86
CA THR A 205 -23.88 -19.71 -5.03
C THR A 205 -24.48 -18.95 -6.20
N ASP A 206 -25.37 -18.01 -5.90
CA ASP A 206 -26.17 -17.26 -6.85
C ASP A 206 -25.97 -15.74 -6.68
N GLY A 207 -26.22 -14.98 -7.73
CA GLY A 207 -26.15 -13.52 -7.72
C GLY A 207 -26.09 -12.96 -9.13
N ASN A 208 -26.85 -11.89 -9.39
CA ASN A 208 -26.80 -11.21 -10.68
C ASN A 208 -25.46 -10.50 -10.82
N THR A 209 -24.76 -10.74 -11.94
CA THR A 209 -23.46 -10.13 -12.24
C THR A 209 -23.46 -9.38 -13.58
N ASP A 210 -24.64 -9.14 -14.17
CA ASP A 210 -24.82 -8.53 -15.48
C ASP A 210 -24.55 -7.01 -15.47
N SER A 211 -24.62 -6.40 -14.29
CA SER A 211 -24.36 -4.96 -14.09
C SER A 211 -22.89 -4.63 -13.87
N TRP A 212 -21.99 -5.62 -13.94
CA TRP A 212 -20.55 -5.40 -13.92
C TRP A 212 -20.02 -5.08 -15.32
N ARG A 213 -19.21 -4.03 -15.41
CA ARG A 213 -18.64 -3.53 -16.66
C ARG A 213 -17.20 -3.07 -16.46
N ALA A 214 -16.52 -2.83 -17.57
CA ALA A 214 -15.23 -2.16 -17.56
C ALA A 214 -15.34 -0.71 -17.04
N LEU A 215 -14.24 -0.24 -16.48
CA LEU A 215 -14.05 1.15 -16.06
C LEU A 215 -14.26 2.12 -17.22
N ASN A 216 -14.88 3.27 -16.95
CA ASN A 216 -14.90 4.42 -17.84
C ASN A 216 -14.33 5.67 -17.12
N SER A 217 -13.99 6.71 -17.86
CA SER A 217 -13.44 7.94 -17.28
C SER A 217 -14.43 8.73 -16.42
N ALA A 218 -15.73 8.62 -16.68
CA ALA A 218 -16.78 9.28 -15.89
C ALA A 218 -16.96 8.64 -14.50
N ASP A 219 -16.45 7.42 -14.28
CA ASP A 219 -16.55 6.72 -13.00
C ASP A 219 -15.53 7.21 -11.96
N LEU A 220 -14.42 7.81 -12.40
CA LEU A 220 -13.21 8.01 -11.58
C LEU A 220 -13.48 8.79 -10.29
N ASP A 221 -14.23 9.88 -10.34
CA ASP A 221 -14.59 10.66 -9.15
C ASP A 221 -15.44 9.86 -8.17
N ARG A 222 -16.39 9.06 -8.68
CA ARG A 222 -17.24 8.22 -7.83
C ARG A 222 -16.45 7.06 -7.22
N LEU A 223 -15.45 6.53 -7.92
CA LEU A 223 -14.58 5.50 -7.37
C LEU A 223 -13.74 6.01 -6.19
N CYS A 224 -13.20 7.23 -6.27
CA CYS A 224 -12.53 7.87 -5.14
C CYS A 224 -13.46 7.98 -3.91
N GLN A 225 -14.72 8.38 -4.12
CA GLN A 225 -15.70 8.43 -3.04
C GLN A 225 -16.01 7.04 -2.45
N LEU A 226 -16.19 6.02 -3.29
CA LEU A 226 -16.41 4.64 -2.84
C LEU A 226 -15.22 4.10 -2.03
N GLN A 227 -13.99 4.47 -2.42
CA GLN A 227 -12.80 4.12 -1.65
C GLN A 227 -12.85 4.80 -0.28
N GLU A 228 -13.14 6.10 -0.21
CA GLU A 228 -13.24 6.80 1.07
C GLU A 228 -14.35 6.22 1.96
N GLU A 229 -15.51 5.88 1.39
CA GLU A 229 -16.62 5.22 2.09
C GLU A 229 -16.22 3.85 2.66
N SER A 230 -15.37 3.08 1.94
CA SER A 230 -14.98 1.73 2.32
C SER A 230 -13.70 1.65 3.19
N TYR A 231 -12.81 2.65 3.08
CA TYR A 231 -11.49 2.67 3.71
C TYR A 231 -11.27 3.85 4.66
N GLY A 232 -12.23 4.77 4.81
CA GLY A 232 -12.07 6.05 5.52
C GLY A 232 -11.53 5.95 6.95
N CYS A 233 -11.71 4.82 7.63
CA CYS A 233 -11.21 4.56 8.98
C CYS A 233 -9.93 3.71 9.05
N ILE A 234 -9.34 3.35 7.92
CA ILE A 234 -8.22 2.40 7.82
C ILE A 234 -6.91 3.17 7.59
N SER A 235 -6.07 3.23 8.63
CA SER A 235 -4.74 3.84 8.54
C SER A 235 -3.85 3.09 7.53
N GLY A 236 -3.08 3.82 6.72
CA GLY A 236 -2.22 3.26 5.66
C GLY A 236 -2.90 3.14 4.30
N THR A 237 -4.16 3.56 4.19
CA THR A 237 -4.84 3.63 2.90
C THR A 237 -4.23 4.72 2.03
N GLU A 238 -3.57 4.36 0.93
CA GLU A 238 -3.22 5.30 -0.15
C GLU A 238 -4.50 5.72 -0.88
N LEU A 239 -4.80 7.02 -0.86
CA LEU A 239 -5.95 7.58 -1.54
C LEU A 239 -5.72 7.63 -3.05
N ARG A 240 -6.66 7.10 -3.82
CA ARG A 240 -6.63 7.21 -5.28
C ARG A 240 -7.06 8.59 -5.73
N ARG A 241 -6.43 9.05 -6.81
CA ARG A 241 -6.84 10.25 -7.55
C ARG A 241 -7.78 9.86 -8.68
N PRO A 242 -8.57 10.81 -9.20
CA PRO A 242 -9.44 10.57 -10.34
C PRO A 242 -8.64 10.56 -11.66
N CYS A 243 -7.67 9.64 -11.77
CA CYS A 243 -6.86 9.45 -12.98
C CYS A 243 -6.76 7.96 -13.35
N ALA A 244 -6.54 7.68 -14.63
CA ALA A 244 -6.44 6.32 -15.16
C ALA A 244 -5.39 5.48 -14.43
N LEU A 245 -4.19 6.03 -14.21
CA LEU A 245 -3.07 5.35 -13.53
C LEU A 245 -3.46 4.75 -12.17
N ASP A 246 -4.29 5.44 -11.39
CA ASP A 246 -4.63 5.01 -10.03
C ASP A 246 -5.70 3.89 -10.01
N TRP A 247 -6.46 3.73 -11.09
CA TRP A 247 -7.63 2.86 -11.18
C TRP A 247 -7.53 1.75 -12.21
N GLU A 248 -6.73 1.89 -13.25
CA GLU A 248 -6.54 0.88 -14.28
C GLU A 248 -5.59 -0.24 -13.80
N GLY A 249 -5.81 -1.45 -14.30
CA GLY A 249 -4.90 -2.57 -14.06
C GLY A 249 -3.61 -2.37 -14.85
N CYS A 250 -2.60 -1.78 -14.21
CA CYS A 250 -1.36 -1.38 -14.87
C CYS A 250 -0.36 -2.53 -15.08
N ALA A 251 -0.64 -3.72 -14.55
CA ALA A 251 0.20 -4.90 -14.68
C ALA A 251 -0.52 -6.06 -15.39
N GLU A 252 0.25 -6.97 -15.97
CA GLU A 252 -0.30 -8.13 -16.69
C GLU A 252 -1.26 -8.94 -15.79
N GLY A 253 -2.45 -9.25 -16.32
CA GLY A 253 -3.45 -10.00 -15.58
C GLY A 253 -4.14 -9.23 -14.44
N SER A 254 -3.97 -7.91 -14.38
CA SER A 254 -4.66 -7.03 -13.43
C SER A 254 -5.85 -6.36 -14.09
N PHE A 255 -6.98 -6.31 -13.38
CA PHE A 255 -8.25 -5.82 -13.91
C PHE A 255 -9.01 -5.00 -12.89
N THR A 256 -9.75 -4.02 -13.38
CA THR A 256 -10.70 -3.22 -12.60
C THR A 256 -12.07 -3.32 -13.25
N LEU A 257 -13.05 -3.80 -12.48
CA LEU A 257 -14.45 -3.82 -12.88
C LEU A 257 -15.26 -2.93 -11.94
N VAL A 258 -16.33 -2.36 -12.48
CA VAL A 258 -17.25 -1.49 -11.74
C VAL A 258 -18.68 -1.99 -11.90
N HIS A 259 -19.50 -1.80 -10.87
CA HIS A 259 -20.89 -2.23 -10.83
C HIS A 259 -21.82 -1.01 -10.84
N GLY A 260 -22.78 -1.00 -11.75
CA GLY A 260 -23.76 0.08 -11.91
C GLY A 260 -23.64 0.84 -13.22
N ALA A 261 -24.40 1.93 -13.36
CA ALA A 261 -24.41 2.77 -14.56
C ALA A 261 -23.10 3.57 -14.71
N ALA A 262 -22.80 4.02 -15.94
CA ALA A 262 -21.66 4.89 -16.21
C ALA A 262 -21.78 6.21 -15.43
N GLY A 263 -20.71 6.61 -14.72
CA GLY A 263 -20.70 7.80 -13.86
C GLY A 263 -21.34 7.62 -12.49
N GLU A 264 -22.05 6.51 -12.26
CA GLU A 264 -22.75 6.22 -11.01
C GLU A 264 -22.48 4.78 -10.53
N PRO A 265 -21.21 4.32 -10.44
CA PRO A 265 -20.93 3.04 -9.84
C PRO A 265 -21.30 3.05 -8.34
N ASN A 266 -21.82 1.93 -7.86
CA ASN A 266 -22.08 1.71 -6.43
C ASN A 266 -21.13 0.67 -5.80
N ALA A 267 -20.32 0.00 -6.62
CA ALA A 267 -19.23 -0.86 -6.17
C ALA A 267 -18.14 -0.99 -7.24
N TYR A 268 -16.94 -1.35 -6.82
CA TYR A 268 -15.82 -1.69 -7.69
C TYR A 268 -15.03 -2.87 -7.16
N LEU A 269 -14.34 -3.57 -8.07
CA LEU A 269 -13.48 -4.71 -7.77
C LEU A 269 -12.20 -4.62 -8.60
N ARG A 270 -11.05 -4.54 -7.92
CA ARG A 270 -9.73 -4.69 -8.50
C ARG A 270 -9.18 -6.06 -8.15
N PHE A 271 -8.71 -6.77 -9.17
CA PHE A 271 -8.20 -8.12 -8.99
C PHE A 271 -7.08 -8.45 -9.95
N ARG A 272 -6.28 -9.43 -9.56
CA ARG A 272 -5.17 -9.99 -10.32
C ARG A 272 -5.39 -11.47 -10.55
N ARG A 273 -4.94 -11.93 -11.71
CA ARG A 273 -4.91 -13.34 -12.08
C ARG A 273 -3.47 -13.80 -12.23
N ARG A 274 -3.01 -14.57 -11.25
CA ARG A 274 -1.74 -15.30 -11.31
C ARG A 274 -2.02 -16.80 -11.23
N ASN A 275 -1.47 -17.46 -10.20
CA ASN A 275 -1.77 -18.83 -9.84
C ASN A 275 -3.13 -18.95 -9.13
N GLU A 276 -3.59 -17.88 -8.48
CA GLU A 276 -4.87 -17.79 -7.79
C GLU A 276 -5.58 -16.48 -8.20
N LEU A 277 -6.89 -16.40 -7.93
CA LEU A 277 -7.65 -15.16 -8.04
C LEU A 277 -7.38 -14.31 -6.80
N GLU A 278 -6.76 -13.14 -7.00
CA GLU A 278 -6.36 -12.24 -5.92
C GLU A 278 -7.13 -10.93 -6.04
N ILE A 279 -7.96 -10.61 -5.05
CA ILE A 279 -8.63 -9.33 -4.93
C ILE A 279 -7.68 -8.38 -4.19
N THR A 280 -7.18 -7.39 -4.91
CA THR A 280 -6.18 -6.44 -4.41
C THR A 280 -6.82 -5.22 -3.74
N GLU A 281 -8.00 -4.83 -4.20
CA GLU A 281 -8.78 -3.71 -3.68
C GLU A 281 -10.25 -3.85 -4.10
N CYS A 282 -11.19 -3.43 -3.27
CA CYS A 282 -12.60 -3.29 -3.66
C CYS A 282 -13.28 -2.27 -2.76
N GLY A 283 -14.43 -1.74 -3.18
CA GLY A 283 -15.21 -0.81 -2.38
C GLY A 283 -16.67 -0.84 -2.78
N ALA A 284 -17.56 -0.56 -1.83
CA ALA A 284 -19.01 -0.59 -2.02
C ALA A 284 -19.70 0.48 -1.20
N GLN A 285 -20.72 1.09 -1.78
CA GLN A 285 -21.52 2.13 -1.13
C GLN A 285 -22.39 1.59 0.01
N ASP A 286 -22.91 0.36 -0.16
CA ASP A 286 -23.93 -0.20 0.71
C ASP A 286 -23.88 -1.74 0.75
N PRO A 287 -24.72 -2.40 1.58
CA PRO A 287 -24.76 -3.86 1.65
C PRO A 287 -25.11 -4.55 0.32
N ALA A 288 -25.84 -3.90 -0.58
CA ALA A 288 -26.16 -4.46 -1.89
C ALA A 288 -24.92 -4.48 -2.80
N GLY A 289 -24.11 -3.41 -2.77
CA GLY A 289 -22.81 -3.36 -3.43
C GLY A 289 -21.84 -4.42 -2.89
N VAL A 290 -21.81 -4.64 -1.57
CA VAL A 290 -21.04 -5.75 -0.97
C VAL A 290 -21.53 -7.10 -1.50
N GLY A 291 -22.85 -7.32 -1.58
CA GLY A 291 -23.43 -8.52 -2.17
C GLY A 291 -23.02 -8.72 -3.63
N ALA A 292 -23.02 -7.65 -4.43
CA ALA A 292 -22.59 -7.67 -5.83
C ALA A 292 -21.10 -8.05 -5.97
N ILE A 293 -20.24 -7.55 -5.09
CA ILE A 293 -18.81 -7.91 -5.05
C ILE A 293 -18.65 -9.41 -4.78
N LEU A 294 -19.32 -9.94 -3.75
CA LEU A 294 -19.22 -11.35 -3.40
C LEU A 294 -19.76 -12.26 -4.52
N ALA A 295 -20.83 -11.86 -5.20
CA ALA A 295 -21.36 -12.57 -6.36
C ALA A 295 -20.36 -12.58 -7.54
N LEU A 296 -19.69 -11.45 -7.80
CA LEU A 296 -18.65 -11.38 -8.82
C LEU A 296 -17.45 -12.24 -8.47
N MET A 297 -16.96 -12.21 -7.22
CA MET A 297 -15.90 -13.09 -6.75
C MET A 297 -16.23 -14.57 -6.98
N SER A 298 -17.48 -14.97 -6.68
CA SER A 298 -17.97 -16.33 -6.90
C SER A 298 -17.95 -16.71 -8.39
N ARG A 299 -18.44 -15.82 -9.26
CA ARG A 299 -18.40 -16.02 -10.72
C ARG A 299 -16.97 -16.18 -11.21
N LEU A 300 -16.08 -15.25 -10.88
CA LEU A 300 -14.67 -15.26 -11.30
C LEU A 300 -13.96 -16.53 -10.81
N ALA A 301 -14.19 -16.95 -9.57
CA ALA A 301 -13.61 -18.17 -9.05
C ALA A 301 -14.04 -19.41 -9.83
N ARG A 302 -15.32 -19.51 -10.21
CA ARG A 302 -15.84 -20.61 -11.06
C ARG A 302 -15.25 -20.58 -12.48
N GLU A 303 -15.25 -19.41 -13.12
CA GLU A 303 -14.70 -19.22 -14.47
C GLU A 303 -13.22 -19.60 -14.56
N HIS A 304 -12.48 -19.37 -13.47
CA HIS A 304 -11.07 -19.71 -13.37
C HIS A 304 -10.79 -21.05 -12.66
N ALA A 305 -11.81 -21.88 -12.40
CA ALA A 305 -11.69 -23.15 -11.70
C ALA A 305 -10.88 -23.06 -10.38
N SER A 306 -10.97 -21.92 -9.70
CA SER A 306 -10.28 -21.66 -8.44
C SER A 306 -11.10 -22.20 -7.28
N THR A 307 -10.47 -22.92 -6.36
CA THR A 307 -11.13 -23.44 -5.15
C THR A 307 -11.11 -22.43 -3.99
N ARG A 308 -10.41 -21.31 -4.18
CA ARG A 308 -10.29 -20.23 -3.21
C ARG A 308 -10.01 -18.91 -3.90
N VAL A 309 -10.37 -17.82 -3.22
CA VAL A 309 -10.05 -16.45 -3.58
C VAL A 309 -9.18 -15.86 -2.47
N ILE A 310 -8.12 -15.14 -2.84
CA ILE A 310 -7.29 -14.41 -1.90
C ILE A 310 -7.76 -12.96 -1.91
N VAL A 311 -7.99 -12.38 -0.74
CA VAL A 311 -8.52 -11.02 -0.62
C VAL A 311 -7.61 -10.23 0.32
N ASN A 312 -7.08 -9.10 -0.13
CA ASN A 312 -6.28 -8.21 0.70
C ASN A 312 -7.12 -7.03 1.22
N LEU A 313 -7.73 -7.20 2.39
CA LEU A 313 -8.59 -6.17 3.00
C LEU A 313 -8.42 -6.20 4.52
N ALA A 314 -8.26 -5.03 5.14
CA ALA A 314 -8.21 -4.93 6.59
C ALA A 314 -9.58 -5.28 7.23
N PRO A 315 -9.60 -5.85 8.45
CA PRO A 315 -10.83 -6.27 9.13
C PRO A 315 -11.97 -5.24 9.17
N PRO A 316 -11.75 -3.92 9.37
CA PRO A 316 -12.84 -2.94 9.38
C PRO A 316 -13.55 -2.74 8.04
N HIS A 317 -12.96 -3.21 6.93
CA HIS A 317 -13.51 -3.04 5.60
C HIS A 317 -14.85 -3.79 5.44
N PRO A 318 -15.90 -3.20 4.84
CA PRO A 318 -17.24 -3.81 4.78
C PRO A 318 -17.28 -5.18 4.11
N VAL A 319 -16.49 -5.38 3.05
CA VAL A 319 -16.37 -6.69 2.38
C VAL A 319 -15.61 -7.71 3.24
N ALA A 320 -14.59 -7.28 4.01
CA ALA A 320 -13.85 -8.16 4.91
C ALA A 320 -14.76 -8.65 6.05
N LEU A 321 -15.56 -7.75 6.64
CA LEU A 321 -16.58 -8.11 7.63
C LEU A 321 -17.62 -9.08 7.06
N ALA A 322 -18.10 -8.84 5.83
CA ALA A 322 -19.05 -9.74 5.19
C ALA A 322 -18.49 -11.15 4.93
N LEU A 323 -17.19 -11.26 4.62
CA LEU A 323 -16.47 -12.53 4.51
C LEU A 323 -16.28 -13.19 5.88
N TYR A 324 -15.96 -12.43 6.92
CA TYR A 324 -15.83 -12.94 8.28
C TYR A 324 -17.14 -13.54 8.81
N HIS A 325 -18.27 -12.86 8.56
CA HIS A 325 -19.60 -13.39 8.88
C HIS A 325 -19.96 -14.69 8.15
N ARG A 326 -19.24 -15.02 7.07
CA ARG A 326 -19.37 -16.28 6.31
C ARG A 326 -18.36 -17.34 6.76
N GLY A 327 -17.57 -17.07 7.80
CA GLY A 327 -16.58 -18.00 8.37
C GLY A 327 -15.18 -17.87 7.77
N ALA A 328 -14.92 -16.88 6.91
CA ALA A 328 -13.57 -16.64 6.40
C ALA A 328 -12.65 -16.13 7.51
N MET A 329 -11.39 -16.59 7.48
CA MET A 329 -10.37 -16.19 8.46
C MET A 329 -9.41 -15.17 7.84
N ILE A 330 -9.01 -14.19 8.64
CA ILE A 330 -8.04 -13.16 8.25
C ILE A 330 -6.67 -13.53 8.83
N GLU A 331 -5.70 -13.70 7.95
CA GLU A 331 -4.28 -13.82 8.30
C GLU A 331 -3.64 -12.45 8.25
N ARG A 332 -2.95 -12.08 9.32
CA ARG A 332 -2.23 -10.81 9.41
C ARG A 332 -0.73 -11.02 9.27
N CYS A 333 -0.09 -10.21 8.45
CA CYS A 333 1.34 -10.24 8.19
C CYS A 333 1.91 -8.82 8.21
N ASN A 334 2.94 -8.56 9.00
CA ASN A 334 3.63 -7.26 9.00
C ASN A 334 4.87 -7.24 8.08
N PHE A 335 4.99 -8.23 7.18
CA PHE A 335 6.17 -8.46 6.32
C PHE A 335 7.50 -8.60 7.08
N GLY A 336 7.49 -9.06 8.34
CA GLY A 336 8.70 -9.05 9.15
C GLY A 336 9.19 -7.63 9.49
N GLY A 337 8.29 -6.63 9.44
CA GLY A 337 8.59 -5.22 9.66
C GLY A 337 8.96 -4.43 8.40
N ALA A 338 8.88 -5.03 7.20
CA ALA A 338 9.39 -4.44 5.96
C ALA A 338 8.49 -3.34 5.35
N ALA A 339 7.25 -3.18 5.81
CA ALA A 339 6.37 -2.09 5.40
C ALA A 339 6.58 -0.87 6.31
N LEU A 340 7.36 0.08 5.81
CA LEU A 340 8.03 1.09 6.61
C LEU A 340 7.49 2.49 6.33
N LEU A 341 7.55 3.35 7.35
CA LEU A 341 7.28 4.79 7.26
C LEU A 341 8.38 5.55 8.00
N ALA A 342 8.89 6.61 7.38
CA ALA A 342 9.68 7.65 8.05
C ALA A 342 8.86 8.93 8.15
N ILE A 343 8.97 9.61 9.30
CA ILE A 343 8.34 10.90 9.56
C ILE A 343 9.43 11.96 9.58
N PHE A 344 9.27 13.00 8.76
CA PHE A 344 10.29 14.02 8.58
C PHE A 344 10.08 15.24 9.47
N ASP A 345 8.81 15.55 9.77
CA ASP A 345 8.40 16.62 10.67
C ASP A 345 7.27 16.12 11.58
N TRP A 346 7.63 15.78 12.82
CA TRP A 346 6.68 15.33 13.84
C TRP A 346 5.69 16.43 14.25
N SER A 347 6.11 17.69 14.26
CA SER A 347 5.25 18.78 14.71
C SER A 347 4.15 19.06 13.69
N ALA A 348 4.53 19.15 12.40
CA ALA A 348 3.57 19.29 11.31
C ALA A 348 2.66 18.06 11.18
N LEU A 349 3.20 16.85 11.39
CA LEU A 349 2.39 15.62 11.46
C LEU A 349 1.32 15.72 12.55
N PHE A 350 1.69 16.10 13.77
CA PHE A 350 0.73 16.17 14.87
C PHE A 350 -0.32 17.26 14.65
N GLU A 351 0.01 18.39 14.04
CA GLU A 351 -1.01 19.37 13.65
C GLU A 351 -1.98 18.81 12.62
N ALA A 352 -1.48 18.11 11.59
CA ALA A 352 -2.33 17.44 10.60
C ALA A 352 -3.21 16.34 11.21
N LEU A 353 -2.74 15.70 12.29
CA LEU A 353 -3.47 14.68 13.03
C LEU A 353 -4.36 15.24 14.16
N ARG A 354 -4.54 16.56 14.25
CA ARG A 354 -5.32 17.21 15.33
C ARG A 354 -6.76 16.72 15.42
N GLY A 355 -7.40 16.44 14.28
CA GLY A 355 -8.75 15.87 14.24
C GLY A 355 -8.88 14.52 14.95
N TRP A 356 -7.78 13.78 15.12
CA TRP A 356 -7.75 12.51 15.86
C TRP A 356 -7.49 12.71 17.35
N TRP A 357 -6.42 13.44 17.73
CA TRP A 357 -5.99 13.45 19.13
C TRP A 357 -6.72 14.51 19.99
N ALA A 358 -7.15 15.63 19.42
CA ALA A 358 -7.75 16.71 20.21
C ALA A 358 -9.07 16.29 20.90
N PRO A 359 -10.01 15.60 20.22
CA PRO A 359 -11.20 15.09 20.88
C PRO A 359 -10.90 14.11 22.02
N VAL A 360 -9.83 13.31 21.89
CA VAL A 360 -9.41 12.37 22.94
C VAL A 360 -8.96 13.11 24.19
N LEU A 361 -8.17 14.18 24.03
CA LEU A 361 -7.75 15.02 25.17
C LEU A 361 -8.97 15.64 25.87
N GLU A 362 -9.91 16.19 25.09
CA GLU A 362 -11.14 16.81 25.61
C GLU A 362 -11.98 15.82 26.40
N CYS A 363 -12.22 14.62 25.86
CA CYS A 363 -12.99 13.57 26.54
C CYS A 363 -12.38 13.13 27.88
N HIS A 364 -11.06 13.25 28.04
CA HIS A 364 -10.34 12.89 29.27
C HIS A 364 -10.06 14.09 30.18
N GLY A 365 -10.53 15.29 29.84
CA GLY A 365 -10.24 16.52 30.57
C GLY A 365 -8.75 16.86 30.63
N ALA A 366 -7.95 16.34 29.69
CA ALA A 366 -6.51 16.55 29.64
C ALA A 366 -6.19 17.82 28.84
N ARG A 367 -5.29 18.66 29.36
CA ARG A 367 -4.81 19.84 28.62
C ARG A 367 -3.79 19.48 27.53
N GLY A 368 -3.00 18.44 27.76
CA GLY A 368 -2.02 17.98 26.79
C GLY A 368 -1.28 16.73 27.24
N ILE A 369 -0.44 16.21 26.34
CA ILE A 369 0.51 15.12 26.58
C ILE A 369 1.82 15.44 25.86
N ASN A 370 2.95 15.16 26.50
CA ASN A 370 4.26 15.30 25.90
C ASN A 370 4.78 13.93 25.43
N LEU A 371 5.04 13.81 24.14
CA LEU A 371 5.62 12.64 23.51
C LEU A 371 7.13 12.86 23.35
N LEU A 372 7.93 12.02 23.99
CA LEU A 372 9.38 12.00 23.79
C LEU A 372 9.72 11.00 22.68
N ILE A 373 10.03 11.50 21.50
CA ILE A 373 10.34 10.71 20.30
C ILE A 373 11.75 11.03 19.87
N GLU A 374 12.61 10.02 19.76
CA GLU A 374 14.01 10.20 19.32
C GLU A 374 14.78 11.26 20.15
N GLY A 375 14.45 11.38 21.44
CA GLY A 375 15.05 12.35 22.36
C GLY A 375 14.50 13.78 22.23
N GLN A 376 13.54 14.02 21.34
CA GLN A 376 12.87 15.30 21.15
C GLN A 376 11.50 15.31 21.81
N SER A 377 11.05 16.49 22.22
CA SER A 377 9.76 16.71 22.90
C SER A 377 8.72 17.21 21.90
N HIS A 378 7.58 16.54 21.83
CA HIS A 378 6.44 16.90 20.98
C HIS A 378 5.17 16.95 21.82
N ILE A 379 4.57 18.13 21.95
CA ILE A 379 3.41 18.33 22.82
C ILE A 379 2.15 18.31 21.96
N LEU A 380 1.19 17.46 22.35
CA LEU A 380 -0.17 17.52 21.85
C LEU A 380 -0.99 18.35 22.85
N GLY A 381 -1.67 19.40 22.39
CA GLY A 381 -2.40 20.33 23.25
C GLY A 381 -1.51 21.38 23.92
N GLU A 382 -1.82 21.71 25.18
CA GLU A 382 -1.12 22.72 25.97
C GLU A 382 -0.35 22.10 27.14
N THR A 383 0.72 22.78 27.58
CA THR A 383 1.47 22.37 28.78
C THR A 383 1.14 23.25 29.98
N ASP A 384 1.05 22.62 31.15
CA ASP A 384 0.76 23.25 32.44
C ASP A 384 1.79 22.86 33.54
N GLY A 385 2.93 22.30 33.14
CA GLY A 385 3.97 21.81 34.05
C GLY A 385 3.67 20.47 34.73
N LYS A 386 2.43 19.96 34.62
CA LYS A 386 2.02 18.61 35.09
C LYS A 386 1.62 17.68 33.93
N THR A 387 1.92 18.11 32.69
CA THR A 387 1.63 17.36 31.47
C THR A 387 2.25 15.97 31.51
N PRO A 388 1.45 14.88 31.36
CA PRO A 388 1.98 13.53 31.26
C PRO A 388 3.02 13.42 30.15
N GLN A 389 4.06 12.64 30.40
CA GLN A 389 5.15 12.44 29.47
C GLN A 389 5.28 10.98 29.09
N LEU A 390 5.11 10.67 27.81
CA LEU A 390 5.29 9.33 27.27
C LEU A 390 6.62 9.27 26.53
N TRP A 391 7.52 8.39 26.95
CA TRP A 391 8.71 8.06 26.18
C TRP A 391 8.41 6.97 25.15
N ILE A 392 8.74 7.25 23.90
CA ILE A 392 8.52 6.34 22.78
C ILE A 392 9.88 5.79 22.33
N PRO A 393 10.05 4.45 22.28
CA PRO A 393 11.29 3.85 21.80
C PRO A 393 11.62 4.28 20.36
N ALA A 394 12.92 4.35 20.04
CA ALA A 394 13.37 4.67 18.69
C ALA A 394 12.76 3.70 17.66
N GLY A 395 12.28 4.25 16.54
CA GLY A 395 11.62 3.48 15.47
C GLY A 395 10.19 3.01 15.76
N TRP A 396 9.66 3.21 16.99
CA TRP A 396 8.27 2.80 17.31
C TRP A 396 7.23 3.83 16.92
N GLY A 397 7.62 5.10 16.79
CA GLY A 397 6.72 6.20 16.43
C GLY A 397 5.80 5.88 15.24
N PRO A 398 6.33 5.47 14.07
CA PRO A 398 5.51 5.12 12.91
C PRO A 398 4.45 4.05 13.19
N SER A 399 4.82 2.96 13.85
CA SER A 399 3.89 1.87 14.20
C SER A 399 2.77 2.31 15.16
N LEU A 400 3.04 3.27 16.05
CA LEU A 400 2.05 3.78 17.01
C LEU A 400 1.05 4.72 16.34
N ILE A 401 1.55 5.63 15.50
CA ILE A 401 0.71 6.57 14.76
C ILE A 401 -0.21 5.81 13.81
N CYS A 402 0.32 4.82 13.10
CA CYS A 402 -0.47 3.98 12.19
C CYS A 402 -1.34 2.95 12.92
N GLY A 403 -1.12 2.73 14.23
CA GLY A 403 -1.86 1.83 15.10
C GLY A 403 -1.55 0.34 14.96
N GLN A 404 -0.49 0.00 14.22
CA GLN A 404 0.12 -1.34 14.20
C GLN A 404 0.60 -1.76 15.60
N ARG A 405 1.14 -0.81 16.36
CA ARG A 405 1.36 -0.91 17.81
C ARG A 405 0.33 -0.08 18.56
N SER A 406 0.05 -0.49 19.80
CA SER A 406 -0.87 0.21 20.68
C SER A 406 -0.24 0.59 22.02
N ALA A 407 -1.00 1.31 22.83
CA ALA A 407 -0.68 1.56 24.22
C ALA A 407 -0.39 0.29 25.02
N HIS A 408 -1.01 -0.85 24.67
CA HIS A 408 -0.70 -2.13 25.32
C HIS A 408 0.75 -2.54 25.05
N ASP A 409 1.23 -2.40 23.81
CA ASP A 409 2.62 -2.72 23.47
C ASP A 409 3.60 -1.79 24.19
N LEU A 410 3.24 -0.50 24.35
CA LEU A 410 4.03 0.49 25.08
C LEU A 410 4.10 0.22 26.58
N LEU A 411 2.95 0.06 27.23
CA LEU A 411 2.86 -0.01 28.68
C LEU A 411 3.41 -1.33 29.25
N PHE A 412 3.60 -2.34 28.40
CA PHE A 412 4.26 -3.60 28.75
C PHE A 412 5.76 -3.60 28.47
N GLU A 413 6.31 -2.56 27.82
CA GLU A 413 7.75 -2.41 27.60
C GLU A 413 8.41 -1.78 28.85
N PRO A 414 9.28 -2.51 29.59
CA PRO A 414 9.85 -2.01 30.84
C PRO A 414 10.61 -0.69 30.68
N ALA A 415 11.28 -0.49 29.53
CA ALA A 415 11.96 0.77 29.26
C ALA A 415 10.97 1.94 29.15
N VAL A 416 9.80 1.74 28.55
CA VAL A 416 8.76 2.78 28.45
C VAL A 416 8.25 3.17 29.82
N VAL A 417 7.91 2.19 30.65
CA VAL A 417 7.43 2.45 32.02
C VAL A 417 8.48 3.22 32.84
N LYS A 418 9.76 2.85 32.71
CA LYS A 418 10.86 3.48 33.43
C LYS A 418 11.12 4.94 33.01
N HIS A 419 11.02 5.25 31.72
CA HIS A 419 11.38 6.58 31.18
C HIS A 419 10.17 7.51 30.96
N SER A 420 8.95 7.01 31.15
CA SER A 420 7.72 7.81 31.07
C SER A 420 7.31 8.33 32.45
N ARG A 421 6.57 9.45 32.45
CA ARG A 421 5.91 10.03 33.63
C ARG A 421 4.42 10.15 33.35
N LEU A 422 3.68 9.07 33.65
CA LEU A 422 2.24 8.94 33.37
C LEU A 422 1.41 9.00 34.65
N GLU A 423 1.65 10.01 35.49
CA GLU A 423 0.88 10.25 36.72
C GLU A 423 -0.57 10.68 36.41
N GLY A 424 -1.47 10.57 37.40
CA GLY A 424 -2.87 10.96 37.24
C GLY A 424 -3.58 10.10 36.17
N CYS A 425 -4.25 10.75 35.22
CA CYS A 425 -4.93 10.09 34.09
C CYS A 425 -4.00 9.77 32.90
N GLY A 426 -2.68 9.89 33.06
CA GLY A 426 -1.73 9.75 31.95
C GLY A 426 -1.74 8.37 31.30
N THR A 427 -1.99 7.30 32.07
CA THR A 427 -2.04 5.94 31.54
C THR A 427 -3.31 5.72 30.71
N GLU A 428 -4.47 6.12 31.23
CA GLU A 428 -5.76 6.07 30.53
C GLU A 428 -5.73 6.92 29.26
N LEU A 429 -5.09 8.09 29.32
CA LEU A 429 -4.93 8.97 28.17
C LEU A 429 -4.09 8.32 27.06
N VAL A 430 -2.97 7.68 27.41
CA VAL A 430 -2.13 6.94 26.45
C VAL A 430 -2.92 5.78 25.83
N GLN A 431 -3.71 5.06 26.63
CA GLN A 431 -4.59 3.99 26.15
C GLN A 431 -5.64 4.48 25.15
N ALA A 432 -6.24 5.65 25.41
CA ALA A 432 -7.24 6.23 24.53
C ALA A 432 -6.64 6.82 23.25
N LEU A 433 -5.47 7.45 23.33
CA LEU A 433 -4.77 7.99 22.16
C LEU A 433 -4.28 6.88 21.25
N PHE A 434 -3.48 5.96 21.77
CA PHE A 434 -2.79 4.94 20.97
C PHE A 434 -3.56 3.61 20.97
N THR A 435 -4.82 3.66 20.57
CA THR A 435 -5.61 2.45 20.31
C THR A 435 -5.02 1.66 19.15
N ARG A 436 -5.08 0.33 19.23
CA ARG A 436 -4.73 -0.53 18.10
C ARG A 436 -5.74 -0.28 16.98
N CYS A 437 -5.26 -0.12 15.76
CA CYS A 437 -6.11 -0.21 14.57
C CYS A 437 -5.47 -1.12 13.54
N ASP A 438 -6.29 -1.68 12.66
CA ASP A 438 -5.80 -2.53 11.59
C ASP A 438 -5.21 -1.66 10.48
N SER A 439 -3.95 -1.25 10.67
CA SER A 439 -3.18 -0.59 9.62
C SER A 439 -3.14 -1.46 8.37
N LEU A 440 -3.18 -0.85 7.19
CA LEU A 440 -3.20 -1.54 5.91
C LEU A 440 -2.00 -1.11 5.06
N TRP A 441 -1.28 -2.08 4.53
CA TRP A 441 -0.42 -1.88 3.38
C TRP A 441 -1.27 -1.94 2.12
N THR A 442 -1.31 -0.82 1.38
CA THR A 442 -2.10 -0.69 0.16
C THR A 442 -1.31 -1.11 -1.08
N TRP A 443 -1.98 -1.86 -1.96
CA TRP A 443 -1.44 -2.21 -3.27
C TRP A 443 -1.68 -1.07 -4.25
N GLY A 444 -0.80 -0.06 -4.20
CA GLY A 444 -0.83 1.07 -5.12
C GLY A 444 -0.27 0.79 -6.51
N PRO A 445 -0.54 1.65 -7.51
CA PRO A 445 -0.01 1.56 -8.86
C PRO A 445 1.51 1.36 -8.89
N ALA A 446 2.24 2.06 -8.02
CA ALA A 446 3.71 1.97 -7.95
C ALA A 446 4.19 0.56 -7.57
N PHE A 447 3.50 -0.13 -6.64
CA PHE A 447 3.83 -1.50 -6.28
C PHE A 447 3.27 -2.51 -7.27
N GLU A 448 2.11 -2.20 -7.84
CA GLU A 448 1.44 -3.00 -8.87
C GLU A 448 2.32 -3.15 -10.11
N LEU A 449 2.92 -2.06 -10.60
CA LEU A 449 3.79 -2.02 -11.77
C LEU A 449 5.10 -2.81 -11.61
N VAL A 450 5.68 -2.83 -10.41
CA VAL A 450 6.97 -3.52 -10.13
C VAL A 450 6.78 -5.01 -9.85
N ASP A 451 5.63 -5.38 -9.29
CA ASP A 451 5.29 -6.78 -9.02
C ASP A 451 4.79 -7.51 -10.28
N GLY A 452 4.46 -6.78 -11.35
CA GLY A 452 3.85 -7.25 -12.60
C GLY A 452 4.59 -8.35 -13.36
#